data_AF-A0A3P6TYT5-F1
#
_entry.id   AF-A0A3P6TYT5-F1
#
_cell.length_a   1.000
_cell.length_b   1.000
_cell.length_c   1.000
_cell.angle_alpha   90.00
_cell.angle_beta   90.00
_cell.angle_gamma   90.00
#
_symmetry.space_group_name_H-M   'P 1'
#
loop_
_entity.id
_entity.type
_entity.pdbx_description
1 polymer ?
#
loop_
_entity_poly.entity_id
_entity_poly.type
_entity_poly.pdbx_seq_one_letter_code
_entity_poly.pdbx_strand_id
1 'polypeptide(L)'
;MPMGYAPRGYGQESADQNTCHRGLALVSAHPSVCNQENHLSSCLKKTLAFEAISDLHAQLDGDSSGGVDFSEAEKPSCFLFYVAHNWTVQETVRWLGEGVELPQYDQVFLLHNVDGETLPRLVMRNQTYLNDHLGVKNQFHRRKLVLKTMDLILFGPPKKQSASYTELSIITACAAGVFLLSFFCLNYHYTRKMRGRDAQAADGLYAAEQTLRELQRK
;
A
#
# COMPACT_ATOMS: atom_id res chain seq x y z
N MET A 1 19.07 33.47 -5.13
CA MET A 1 18.98 32.34 -6.08
C MET A 1 20.32 31.60 -6.06
N PRO A 2 20.36 30.26 -6.13
CA PRO A 2 19.42 29.29 -5.59
C PRO A 2 20.09 28.42 -4.50
N MET A 3 19.34 28.03 -3.46
CA MET A 3 19.74 26.89 -2.62
C MET A 3 19.53 25.62 -3.44
N GLY A 4 20.60 24.90 -3.75
CA GLY A 4 20.54 23.65 -4.51
C GLY A 4 19.83 22.56 -3.72
N TYR A 5 18.66 22.14 -4.19
CA TYR A 5 18.02 20.92 -3.72
C TYR A 5 18.87 19.72 -4.16
N ALA A 6 19.59 19.10 -3.22
CA ALA A 6 20.12 17.77 -3.43
C ALA A 6 18.97 16.76 -3.31
N PRO A 7 18.61 16.00 -4.36
CA PRO A 7 17.65 14.92 -4.21
C PRO A 7 18.26 13.86 -3.28
N ARG A 8 17.49 13.39 -2.28
CA ARG A 8 17.84 12.16 -1.57
C ARG A 8 17.88 11.04 -2.61
N GLY A 9 19.07 10.52 -2.87
CA GLY A 9 19.22 9.34 -3.71
C GLY A 9 18.34 8.23 -3.14
N TYR A 10 17.44 7.70 -3.96
CA TYR A 10 16.89 6.38 -3.71
C TYR A 10 18.07 5.43 -3.64
N GLY A 11 18.30 4.84 -2.48
CA GLY A 11 19.27 3.76 -2.35
C GLY A 11 18.85 2.65 -3.30
N GLN A 12 19.66 2.39 -4.31
CA GLN A 12 19.62 1.13 -5.03
C GLN A 12 20.08 0.06 -4.04
N GLU A 13 19.16 -0.43 -3.22
CA GLU A 13 19.33 -1.65 -2.46
C GLU A 13 19.33 -2.77 -3.49
N SER A 14 20.51 -3.05 -4.02
CA SER A 14 20.76 -4.14 -4.96
C SER A 14 20.32 -5.43 -4.27
N ALA A 15 19.19 -5.98 -4.72
CA ALA A 15 18.69 -7.27 -4.29
C ALA A 15 19.71 -8.35 -4.69
N ASP A 16 20.66 -8.59 -3.79
CA ASP A 16 21.81 -9.42 -4.04
C ASP A 16 21.37 -10.86 -4.36
N GLN A 17 21.95 -11.47 -5.39
CA GLN A 17 21.62 -12.82 -5.85
C GLN A 17 21.80 -13.84 -4.71
N ASN A 18 22.73 -13.57 -3.78
CA ASN A 18 22.92 -14.32 -2.54
C ASN A 18 21.64 -14.41 -1.67
N THR A 19 20.79 -13.39 -1.68
CA THR A 19 19.52 -13.35 -0.93
C THR A 19 18.51 -14.32 -1.53
N CYS A 20 18.38 -14.36 -2.85
CA CYS A 20 17.53 -15.33 -3.54
C CYS A 20 18.03 -16.77 -3.35
N HIS A 21 19.34 -17.02 -3.47
CA HIS A 21 19.92 -18.34 -3.19
C HIS A 21 19.68 -18.81 -1.74
N ARG A 22 19.75 -17.89 -0.75
CA ARG A 22 19.37 -18.20 0.64
C ARG A 22 17.87 -18.46 0.81
N GLY A 23 17.01 -17.69 0.13
CA GLY A 23 15.56 -17.90 0.13
C GLY A 23 15.17 -19.28 -0.44
N LEU A 24 15.71 -19.63 -1.62
CA LEU A 24 15.54 -20.96 -2.21
C LEU A 24 16.11 -22.08 -1.32
N ALA A 25 17.24 -21.88 -0.66
CA ALA A 25 17.79 -22.86 0.30
C ALA A 25 16.94 -23.03 1.57
N LEU A 26 16.21 -22.00 2.01
CA LEU A 26 15.27 -22.10 3.14
C LEU A 26 13.99 -22.86 2.79
N VAL A 27 13.59 -22.86 1.51
CA VAL A 27 12.38 -23.51 1.01
C VAL A 27 12.68 -24.93 0.50
N SER A 28 13.86 -25.17 -0.08
CA SER A 28 14.31 -26.47 -0.61
C SER A 28 14.65 -27.48 0.49
N ALA A 29 13.63 -27.93 1.21
CA ALA A 29 13.69 -29.08 2.11
C ALA A 29 13.48 -30.37 1.30
N HIS A 30 14.58 -30.93 0.80
CA HIS A 30 14.57 -32.24 0.14
C HIS A 30 14.02 -33.32 1.11
N PRO A 31 13.19 -34.30 0.67
CA PRO A 31 12.51 -35.24 1.59
C PRO A 31 13.44 -36.02 2.53
N SER A 32 14.70 -36.21 2.14
CA SER A 32 15.76 -36.85 2.92
C SER A 32 16.27 -36.02 4.11
N VAL A 33 16.00 -34.71 4.16
CA VAL A 33 16.48 -33.78 5.21
C VAL A 33 15.62 -33.85 6.47
N CYS A 34 14.31 -34.14 6.35
CA CYS A 34 13.40 -34.20 7.49
C CYS A 34 13.64 -35.39 8.45
N ASN A 35 14.57 -36.30 8.13
CA ASN A 35 14.89 -37.47 8.95
C ASN A 35 15.87 -37.18 10.12
N GLN A 36 16.45 -35.98 10.20
CA GLN A 36 17.54 -35.68 11.14
C GLN A 36 17.22 -34.58 12.19
N GLU A 37 16.06 -33.91 12.13
CA GLU A 37 15.76 -32.76 12.99
C GLU A 37 14.61 -32.97 13.98
N ASN A 38 14.78 -32.41 15.19
CA ASN A 38 13.76 -32.28 16.23
C ASN A 38 12.58 -31.35 15.86
N HIS A 39 12.50 -30.89 14.60
CA HIS A 39 11.57 -29.86 14.12
C HIS A 39 10.78 -30.31 12.88
N LEU A 40 10.32 -31.57 12.90
CA LEU A 40 9.52 -32.21 11.83
C LEU A 40 8.37 -31.33 11.30
N SER A 41 7.72 -30.54 12.16
CA SER A 41 6.66 -29.60 11.78
C SER A 41 7.15 -28.43 10.91
N SER A 42 8.35 -27.89 11.16
CA SER A 42 8.97 -26.85 10.34
C SER A 42 9.48 -27.41 9.01
N CYS A 43 10.04 -28.63 9.02
CA CYS A 43 10.45 -29.30 7.79
C CYS A 43 9.23 -29.56 6.87
N LEU A 44 8.13 -30.08 7.44
CA LEU A 44 6.86 -30.29 6.73
C LEU A 44 6.21 -28.97 6.23
N LYS A 45 6.41 -27.85 6.93
CA LYS A 45 6.05 -26.52 6.40
C LYS A 45 6.80 -26.21 5.10
N LYS A 46 8.13 -26.30 5.13
CA LYS A 46 9.01 -25.99 3.99
C LYS A 46 8.77 -26.90 2.78
N THR A 47 8.69 -28.22 2.98
CA THR A 47 8.45 -29.17 1.88
C THR A 47 7.11 -28.90 1.18
N LEU A 48 6.03 -28.65 1.93
CA LEU A 48 4.72 -28.34 1.33
C LEU A 48 4.67 -26.93 0.71
N ALA A 49 5.47 -25.98 1.20
CA ALA A 49 5.64 -24.69 0.53
C ALA A 49 6.39 -24.84 -0.81
N PHE A 50 7.46 -25.64 -0.84
CA PHE A 50 8.19 -25.97 -2.07
C PHE A 50 7.32 -26.68 -3.10
N GLU A 51 6.54 -27.68 -2.68
CA GLU A 51 5.59 -28.38 -3.54
C GLU A 51 4.57 -27.41 -4.15
N ALA A 52 4.03 -26.49 -3.35
CA ALA A 52 3.09 -25.48 -3.83
C ALA A 52 3.69 -24.50 -4.84
N ILE A 53 4.96 -24.11 -4.66
CA ILE A 53 5.69 -23.25 -5.61
C ILE A 53 5.97 -24.02 -6.91
N SER A 54 6.35 -25.30 -6.81
CA SER A 54 6.57 -26.16 -7.98
C SER A 54 5.28 -26.37 -8.78
N ASP A 55 4.16 -26.61 -8.11
CA ASP A 55 2.84 -26.70 -8.75
C ASP A 55 2.37 -25.35 -9.30
N LEU A 56 2.70 -24.21 -8.67
CA LEU A 56 2.47 -22.88 -9.23
C LEU A 56 3.29 -22.64 -10.50
N HIS A 57 4.58 -23.00 -10.49
CA HIS A 57 5.44 -22.95 -11.69
C HIS A 57 4.85 -23.82 -12.81
N ALA A 58 4.42 -25.05 -12.51
CA ALA A 58 3.76 -25.94 -13.48
C ALA A 58 2.30 -25.56 -13.82
N GLN A 59 1.73 -24.50 -13.21
CA GLN A 59 0.48 -23.86 -13.61
C GLN A 59 0.72 -22.63 -14.51
N LEU A 60 1.93 -22.07 -14.46
CA LEU A 60 2.34 -20.90 -15.25
C LEU A 60 3.09 -21.31 -16.52
N ASP A 61 3.91 -22.36 -16.48
CA ASP A 61 4.62 -22.98 -17.61
C ASP A 61 3.63 -23.46 -18.69
N GLY A 62 3.36 -22.57 -19.66
CA GLY A 62 2.34 -22.75 -20.68
C GLY A 62 2.75 -23.64 -21.86
N ASP A 63 4.05 -23.88 -22.05
CA ASP A 63 4.58 -24.71 -23.13
C ASP A 63 5.21 -26.04 -22.67
N SER A 64 5.24 -26.28 -21.35
CA SER A 64 5.78 -27.48 -20.70
C SER A 64 7.27 -27.72 -21.00
N SER A 65 8.02 -26.64 -21.26
CA SER A 65 9.47 -26.70 -21.47
C SER A 65 10.25 -27.01 -20.18
N GLY A 66 9.63 -26.86 -19.01
CA GLY A 66 10.26 -27.10 -17.71
C GLY A 66 11.18 -25.96 -17.23
N GLY A 67 11.08 -24.80 -17.87
CA GLY A 67 11.75 -23.55 -17.49
C GLY A 67 10.80 -22.37 -17.64
N VAL A 68 11.05 -21.28 -16.92
CA VAL A 68 10.30 -20.03 -17.09
C VAL A 68 11.25 -19.00 -17.70
N ASP A 69 11.02 -18.66 -18.97
CA ASP A 69 11.96 -17.87 -19.76
C ASP A 69 11.97 -16.37 -19.36
N PHE A 70 12.98 -15.63 -19.82
CA PHE A 70 13.14 -14.19 -19.53
C PHE A 70 11.98 -13.31 -20.02
N SER A 71 11.14 -13.80 -20.94
CA SER A 71 9.89 -13.18 -21.39
C SER A 71 8.70 -13.42 -20.46
N GLU A 72 8.82 -14.36 -19.53
CA GLU A 72 7.73 -14.87 -18.68
C GLU A 72 7.99 -14.62 -17.18
N ALA A 73 9.25 -14.76 -16.74
CA ALA A 73 9.70 -14.35 -15.41
C ALA A 73 10.63 -13.13 -15.49
N GLU A 74 10.05 -11.92 -15.54
CA GLU A 74 10.81 -10.73 -15.20
C GLU A 74 11.10 -10.67 -13.69
N LYS A 75 12.13 -11.43 -13.29
CA LYS A 75 13.21 -11.08 -12.35
C LYS A 75 12.93 -11.16 -10.81
N PRO A 76 12.31 -10.21 -10.07
CA PRO A 76 12.41 -10.21 -8.60
C PRO A 76 11.35 -11.08 -7.87
N SER A 77 10.62 -11.97 -8.54
CA SER A 77 9.65 -12.89 -7.92
C SER A 77 10.26 -13.74 -6.77
N CYS A 78 11.54 -14.12 -6.86
CA CYS A 78 12.27 -14.77 -5.76
C CYS A 78 12.44 -13.88 -4.51
N PHE A 79 12.66 -12.57 -4.70
CA PHE A 79 12.77 -11.59 -3.62
C PHE A 79 11.41 -11.28 -3.01
N LEU A 80 10.36 -11.20 -3.84
CA LEU A 80 9.00 -10.89 -3.40
C LEU A 80 8.36 -12.08 -2.66
N PHE A 81 8.67 -13.32 -3.08
CA PHE A 81 8.41 -14.53 -2.30
C PHE A 81 9.04 -14.45 -0.90
N TYR A 82 10.32 -14.07 -0.79
CA TYR A 82 11.00 -13.94 0.51
C TYR A 82 10.35 -12.89 1.42
N VAL A 83 9.90 -11.76 0.86
CA VAL A 83 9.18 -10.72 1.62
C VAL A 83 7.81 -11.23 2.10
N ALA A 84 7.07 -11.99 1.29
CA ALA A 84 5.80 -12.61 1.70
C ALA A 84 5.99 -13.71 2.75
N HIS A 85 7.08 -14.49 2.66
CA HIS A 85 7.42 -15.54 3.64
C HIS A 85 7.67 -14.97 5.05
N ASN A 86 8.12 -13.73 5.17
CA ASN A 86 8.41 -13.09 6.46
C ASN A 86 7.18 -12.45 7.13
N TRP A 87 5.96 -12.72 6.65
CA TRP A 87 4.73 -12.19 7.23
C TRP A 87 4.30 -12.89 8.52
N THR A 88 3.93 -12.06 9.51
CA THR A 88 3.27 -12.52 10.74
C THR A 88 1.79 -12.85 10.51
N VAL A 89 1.19 -13.64 11.41
CA VAL A 89 -0.25 -13.98 11.34
C VAL A 89 -1.14 -12.72 11.40
N GLN A 90 -0.69 -11.66 12.07
CA GLN A 90 -1.40 -10.37 12.10
C GLN A 90 -1.38 -9.67 10.73
N GLU A 91 -0.31 -9.83 9.96
CA GLU A 91 -0.17 -9.24 8.62
C GLU A 91 -0.94 -10.03 7.56
N THR A 92 -0.95 -11.37 7.63
CA THR A 92 -1.79 -12.20 6.76
C THR A 92 -3.27 -11.93 6.99
N VAL A 93 -3.72 -11.80 8.24
CA VAL A 93 -5.11 -11.46 8.59
C VAL A 93 -5.47 -10.04 8.15
N ARG A 94 -4.57 -9.07 8.35
CA ARG A 94 -4.77 -7.71 7.83
C ARG A 94 -4.93 -7.71 6.30
N TRP A 95 -4.09 -8.46 5.58
CA TRP A 95 -4.19 -8.59 4.13
C TRP A 95 -5.47 -9.33 3.69
N LEU A 96 -5.93 -10.31 4.46
CA LEU A 96 -7.21 -11.00 4.21
C LEU A 96 -8.40 -10.03 4.27
N GLY A 97 -8.41 -9.15 5.28
CA GLY A 97 -9.41 -8.09 5.43
C GLY A 97 -9.28 -6.95 4.40
N GLU A 98 -8.09 -6.35 4.26
CA GLU A 98 -7.87 -5.14 3.44
C GLU A 98 -7.58 -5.42 1.95
N GLY A 99 -6.93 -6.53 1.62
CA GLY A 99 -6.43 -6.85 0.28
C GLY A 99 -7.21 -7.92 -0.47
N VAL A 100 -7.74 -8.92 0.25
CA VAL A 100 -8.63 -9.98 -0.27
C VAL A 100 -10.11 -9.65 -0.03
N GLU A 101 -10.43 -8.75 0.89
CA GLU A 101 -11.79 -8.34 1.27
C GLU A 101 -12.64 -9.54 1.75
N LEU A 102 -12.06 -10.40 2.59
CA LEU A 102 -12.72 -11.58 3.18
C LEU A 102 -12.62 -11.61 4.73
N PRO A 103 -13.03 -10.54 5.44
CA PRO A 103 -12.89 -10.44 6.90
C PRO A 103 -13.63 -11.53 7.68
N GLN A 104 -14.61 -12.20 7.07
CA GLN A 104 -15.31 -13.34 7.70
C GLN A 104 -14.40 -14.55 8.00
N TYR A 105 -13.18 -14.61 7.46
CA TYR A 105 -12.22 -15.68 7.72
C TYR A 105 -11.06 -15.27 8.64
N ASP A 106 -11.04 -14.03 9.14
CA ASP A 106 -9.96 -13.52 10.01
C ASP A 106 -9.72 -14.42 11.23
N GLN A 107 -10.79 -14.84 11.91
CA GLN A 107 -10.69 -15.73 13.07
C GLN A 107 -10.20 -17.14 12.71
N VAL A 108 -10.49 -17.62 11.50
CA VAL A 108 -9.99 -18.91 11.01
C VAL A 108 -8.49 -18.82 10.75
N PHE A 109 -8.02 -17.76 10.10
CA PHE A 109 -6.60 -17.55 9.82
C PHE A 109 -5.78 -17.36 11.11
N LEU A 110 -6.35 -16.67 12.12
CA LEU A 110 -5.78 -16.59 13.47
C LEU A 110 -5.71 -17.97 14.15
N LEU A 111 -6.82 -18.72 14.17
CA LEU A 111 -6.91 -20.02 14.85
C LEU A 111 -5.94 -21.05 14.25
N HIS A 112 -5.84 -21.10 12.92
CA HIS A 112 -4.96 -22.00 12.20
C HIS A 112 -3.51 -21.49 12.08
N ASN A 113 -3.18 -20.34 12.69
CA ASN A 113 -1.86 -19.70 12.66
C ASN A 113 -1.29 -19.57 11.24
N VAL A 114 -2.10 -19.04 10.31
CA VAL A 114 -1.71 -18.85 8.91
C VAL A 114 -0.72 -17.70 8.80
N ASP A 115 0.55 -18.05 8.60
CA ASP A 115 1.71 -17.18 8.51
C ASP A 115 2.29 -17.12 7.09
N GLY A 116 3.31 -16.29 6.87
CA GLY A 116 4.00 -16.17 5.59
C GLY A 116 4.54 -17.49 5.04
N GLU A 117 4.96 -18.42 5.92
CA GLU A 117 5.45 -19.76 5.54
C GLU A 117 4.36 -20.64 4.95
N THR A 118 3.11 -20.44 5.35
CA THR A 118 1.95 -21.26 4.92
C THR A 118 1.13 -20.64 3.80
N LEU A 119 1.33 -19.35 3.47
CA LEU A 119 0.73 -18.70 2.30
C LEU A 119 0.90 -19.48 0.98
N PRO A 120 2.07 -20.03 0.61
CA PRO A 120 2.22 -20.77 -0.65
C PRO A 120 1.26 -21.96 -0.76
N ARG A 121 0.92 -22.62 0.36
CA ARG A 121 -0.04 -23.74 0.37
C ARG A 121 -1.46 -23.33 -0.06
N LEU A 122 -1.78 -22.03 -0.03
CA LEU A 122 -3.07 -21.51 -0.48
C LEU A 122 -3.20 -21.51 -2.02
N VAL A 123 -2.09 -21.52 -2.77
CA VAL A 123 -2.10 -21.50 -4.25
C VAL A 123 -2.01 -22.88 -4.91
N MET A 124 -1.93 -23.95 -4.11
CA MET A 124 -1.92 -25.32 -4.62
C MET A 124 -3.19 -25.62 -5.42
N ARG A 125 -3.01 -26.28 -6.57
CA ARG A 125 -4.08 -26.84 -7.43
C ARG A 125 -5.02 -27.74 -6.64
N ASN A 126 -4.49 -28.48 -5.67
CA ASN A 126 -5.26 -29.29 -4.74
C ASN A 126 -5.80 -28.44 -3.58
N GLN A 127 -7.07 -28.02 -3.67
CA GLN A 127 -7.71 -27.14 -2.69
C GLN A 127 -8.18 -27.84 -1.39
N THR A 128 -7.71 -29.05 -1.08
CA THR A 128 -7.98 -29.75 0.20
C THR A 128 -7.61 -28.91 1.42
N TYR A 129 -6.46 -28.22 1.39
CA TYR A 129 -6.08 -27.32 2.49
C TYR A 129 -7.12 -26.20 2.72
N LEU A 130 -7.59 -25.55 1.65
CA LEU A 130 -8.62 -24.50 1.73
C LEU A 130 -9.99 -25.03 2.18
N ASN A 131 -10.37 -26.24 1.73
CA ASN A 131 -11.70 -26.79 1.97
C ASN A 131 -11.81 -27.52 3.32
N ASP A 132 -10.83 -28.36 3.64
CA ASP A 132 -10.88 -29.32 4.74
C ASP A 132 -10.15 -28.79 5.98
N HIS A 133 -9.07 -28.01 5.79
CA HIS A 133 -8.31 -27.43 6.91
C HIS A 133 -8.80 -26.02 7.28
N LEU A 134 -9.02 -25.12 6.31
CA LEU A 134 -9.57 -23.77 6.56
C LEU A 134 -11.10 -23.68 6.46
N GLY A 135 -11.82 -24.74 6.06
CA GLY A 135 -13.29 -24.73 6.00
C GLY A 135 -13.90 -23.77 4.97
N VAL A 136 -13.14 -23.27 3.99
CA VAL A 136 -13.59 -22.30 2.97
C VAL A 136 -14.44 -23.00 1.90
N LYS A 137 -15.69 -23.32 2.24
CA LYS A 137 -16.62 -24.09 1.38
C LYS A 137 -17.01 -23.36 0.08
N ASN A 138 -16.96 -22.04 0.03
CA ASN A 138 -17.34 -21.27 -1.17
C ASN A 138 -16.21 -21.24 -2.22
N GLN A 139 -16.47 -21.79 -3.41
CA GLN A 139 -15.53 -21.79 -4.54
C GLN A 139 -15.08 -20.39 -4.98
N PHE A 140 -15.93 -19.37 -4.88
CA PHE A 140 -15.57 -18.00 -5.28
C PHE A 140 -14.56 -17.40 -4.29
N HIS A 141 -14.70 -17.66 -3.00
CA HIS A 141 -13.77 -17.21 -1.98
C HIS A 141 -12.42 -17.92 -2.12
N ARG A 142 -12.42 -19.23 -2.41
CA ARG A 142 -11.18 -19.99 -2.69
C ARG A 142 -10.44 -19.43 -3.92
N ARG A 143 -11.13 -19.20 -5.04
CA ARG A 143 -10.52 -18.63 -6.25
C ARG A 143 -9.99 -17.20 -6.01
N LYS A 144 -10.74 -16.34 -5.32
CA LYS A 144 -10.28 -14.99 -4.96
C LYS A 144 -9.03 -15.02 -4.09
N LEU A 145 -9.00 -15.92 -3.10
CA LEU A 145 -7.86 -16.11 -2.20
C LEU A 145 -6.63 -16.64 -2.95
N VAL A 146 -6.77 -17.66 -3.80
CA VAL A 146 -5.68 -18.17 -4.66
C VAL A 146 -5.09 -17.03 -5.50
N LEU A 147 -5.91 -16.33 -6.28
CA LEU A 147 -5.46 -15.25 -7.17
C LEU A 147 -4.73 -14.15 -6.39
N LYS A 148 -5.29 -13.70 -5.27
CA LYS A 148 -4.65 -12.68 -4.42
C LYS A 148 -3.35 -13.18 -3.78
N THR A 149 -3.26 -14.47 -3.45
CA THR A 149 -2.03 -15.05 -2.90
C THR A 149 -0.96 -15.21 -3.99
N MET A 150 -1.35 -15.56 -5.22
CA MET A 150 -0.45 -15.53 -6.38
C MET A 150 0.07 -14.10 -6.62
N ASP A 151 -0.81 -13.10 -6.65
CA ASP A 151 -0.41 -11.68 -6.77
C ASP A 151 0.58 -11.29 -5.66
N LEU A 152 0.29 -11.69 -4.41
CA LEU A 152 1.13 -11.41 -3.25
C LEU A 152 2.51 -12.08 -3.33
N ILE A 153 2.58 -13.31 -3.83
CA ILE A 153 3.83 -14.07 -3.96
C ILE A 153 4.67 -13.54 -5.14
N LEU A 154 4.03 -13.25 -6.27
CA LEU A 154 4.69 -12.83 -7.51
C LEU A 154 5.09 -11.35 -7.48
N PHE A 155 4.25 -10.48 -6.90
CA PHE A 155 4.42 -9.01 -6.89
C PHE A 155 4.68 -8.42 -5.51
N GLY A 156 4.63 -9.23 -4.45
CA GLY A 156 4.93 -8.84 -3.08
C GLY A 156 3.77 -8.14 -2.34
N PRO A 157 4.00 -7.71 -1.09
CA PRO A 157 3.03 -6.98 -0.29
C PRO A 157 2.39 -5.80 -1.05
N PRO A 158 1.04 -5.69 -1.09
CA PRO A 158 0.41 -4.49 -1.59
C PRO A 158 0.85 -3.29 -0.74
N LYS A 159 1.47 -2.30 -1.37
CA LYS A 159 1.94 -1.09 -0.69
C LYS A 159 0.76 -0.43 0.00
N LYS A 160 0.86 -0.24 1.33
CA LYS A 160 -0.23 0.27 2.18
C LYS A 160 -0.78 1.59 1.61
N GLN A 161 -1.98 1.53 1.02
CA GLN A 161 -2.63 2.72 0.43
C GLN A 161 -3.08 3.74 1.51
N SER A 162 -3.04 3.35 2.80
CA SER A 162 -3.44 4.13 3.97
C SER A 162 -2.59 5.38 4.26
N ALA A 163 -1.48 5.60 3.56
CA ALA A 163 -0.74 6.86 3.64
C ALA A 163 -1.27 7.92 2.66
N SER A 164 -1.75 7.52 1.47
CA SER A 164 -2.00 8.47 0.37
C SER A 164 -3.14 9.45 0.67
N TYR A 165 -4.31 8.94 1.07
CA TYR A 165 -5.48 9.78 1.33
C TYR A 165 -5.31 10.71 2.54
N THR A 166 -4.65 10.23 3.59
CA THR A 166 -4.40 11.00 4.82
C THR A 166 -3.46 12.18 4.55
N GLU A 167 -2.32 11.93 3.89
CA GLU A 167 -1.33 12.97 3.55
C GLU A 167 -1.89 13.97 2.52
N LEU A 168 -2.61 13.51 1.49
CA LEU A 168 -3.27 14.39 0.51
C LEU A 168 -4.31 15.31 1.16
N SER A 169 -5.06 14.82 2.15
CA SER A 169 -6.06 15.63 2.86
C SER A 169 -5.42 16.80 3.63
N ILE A 170 -4.26 16.57 4.26
CA ILE A 170 -3.50 17.59 5.00
C ILE A 170 -2.95 18.64 4.02
N ILE A 171 -2.34 18.21 2.91
CA ILE A 171 -1.80 19.13 1.90
C ILE A 171 -2.91 20.00 1.31
N THR A 172 -4.07 19.41 0.99
CA THR A 172 -5.23 20.14 0.44
C THR A 172 -5.80 21.13 1.46
N ALA A 173 -5.93 20.74 2.74
CA ALA A 173 -6.38 21.61 3.80
C ALA A 173 -5.42 22.80 4.04
N CYS A 174 -4.11 22.56 4.04
CA CYS A 174 -3.10 23.60 4.15
C CYS A 174 -3.14 24.58 2.96
N ALA A 175 -3.27 24.08 1.73
CA ALA A 175 -3.39 24.91 0.53
C ALA A 175 -4.66 25.79 0.56
N ALA A 176 -5.80 25.21 0.94
CA ALA A 176 -7.05 25.94 1.13
C ALA A 176 -6.94 27.00 2.24
N GLY A 177 -6.30 26.68 3.37
CA GLY A 177 -6.05 27.62 4.47
C GLY A 177 -5.20 28.82 4.05
N VAL A 178 -4.11 28.60 3.33
CA VAL A 178 -3.25 29.68 2.79
C VAL A 178 -4.00 30.53 1.75
N PHE A 179 -4.80 29.90 0.88
CA PHE A 179 -5.60 30.62 -0.12
C PHE A 179 -6.66 31.51 0.54
N LEU A 180 -7.41 30.98 1.51
CA LEU A 180 -8.39 31.74 2.27
C LEU A 180 -7.74 32.88 3.07
N LEU A 181 -6.64 32.62 3.78
CA LEU A 181 -5.93 33.65 4.54
C LEU A 181 -5.43 34.78 3.62
N SER A 182 -4.83 34.44 2.48
CA SER A 182 -4.38 35.41 1.47
C SER A 182 -5.55 36.24 0.93
N PHE A 183 -6.67 35.59 0.57
CA PHE A 183 -7.88 36.26 0.09
C PHE A 183 -8.47 37.20 1.15
N PHE A 184 -8.58 36.76 2.41
CA PHE A 184 -9.04 37.61 3.53
C PHE A 184 -8.11 38.79 3.78
N CYS A 185 -6.78 38.60 3.76
CA CYS A 185 -5.80 39.68 3.88
C CYS A 185 -5.89 40.70 2.74
N LEU A 186 -6.04 40.24 1.49
CA LEU A 186 -6.22 41.10 0.32
C LEU A 186 -7.51 41.91 0.42
N ASN A 187 -8.64 41.28 0.76
CA ASN A 187 -9.92 41.97 0.95
C ASN A 187 -9.88 42.96 2.13
N TYR A 188 -9.24 42.59 3.24
CA TYR A 188 -9.06 43.47 4.40
C TYR A 188 -8.23 44.71 4.03
N HIS A 189 -7.13 44.54 3.31
CA HIS A 189 -6.30 45.65 2.83
C HIS A 189 -7.04 46.53 1.80
N TYR A 190 -7.73 45.92 0.84
CA TYR A 190 -8.53 46.62 -0.17
C TYR A 190 -9.65 47.45 0.46
N THR A 191 -10.42 46.85 1.36
CA THR A 191 -11.49 47.52 2.12
C THR A 191 -10.93 48.63 3.01
N ARG A 192 -9.78 48.43 3.66
CA ARG A 192 -9.12 49.49 4.46
C ARG A 192 -8.70 50.68 3.59
N LYS A 193 -8.20 50.44 2.37
CA LYS A 193 -7.82 51.51 1.43
C LYS A 193 -9.04 52.26 0.90
N MET A 194 -10.16 51.58 0.63
CA MET A 194 -11.41 52.24 0.22
C MET A 194 -12.00 53.07 1.37
N ARG A 195 -12.16 52.50 2.57
CA ARG A 195 -12.69 53.21 3.75
C ARG A 195 -11.94 54.52 4.06
N GLY A 196 -10.63 54.57 3.83
CA GLY A 196 -9.84 55.81 3.99
C GLY A 196 -10.17 56.89 2.96
N ARG A 197 -10.51 56.50 1.72
CA ARG A 197 -10.97 57.41 0.66
C ARG A 197 -12.41 57.86 0.90
N ASP A 198 -13.26 56.95 1.38
CA ASP A 198 -14.66 57.24 1.68
C ASP A 198 -14.78 58.24 2.83
N ALA A 199 -13.91 58.15 3.86
CA ALA A 199 -13.83 59.13 4.93
C ALA A 199 -13.46 60.53 4.42
N GLN A 200 -12.41 60.64 3.59
CA GLN A 200 -12.01 61.92 2.98
C GLN A 200 -13.09 62.51 2.06
N ALA A 201 -13.84 61.66 1.34
CA ALA A 201 -14.96 62.09 0.52
C ALA A 201 -16.15 62.59 1.37
N ALA A 202 -16.43 61.95 2.51
CA ALA A 202 -17.47 62.38 3.44
C ALA A 202 -17.16 63.75 4.08
N ASP A 203 -15.91 63.98 4.50
CA ASP A 203 -15.46 65.28 5.01
C ASP A 203 -15.61 66.39 3.96
N GLY A 204 -15.27 66.08 2.70
CA GLY A 204 -15.45 66.99 1.56
C GLY A 204 -16.92 67.33 1.27
N LEU A 205 -17.82 66.35 1.32
CA LEU A 205 -19.27 66.59 1.19
C LEU A 205 -19.80 67.46 2.34
N TYR A 206 -19.37 67.20 3.57
CA TYR A 206 -19.80 67.96 4.74
C TYR A 206 -19.40 69.44 4.65
N ALA A 207 -18.17 69.73 4.20
CA ALA A 207 -17.71 71.11 3.95
C ALA A 207 -18.52 71.80 2.83
N ALA A 208 -18.86 71.08 1.76
CA ALA A 208 -19.71 71.59 0.69
C ALA A 208 -21.16 71.86 1.18
N GLU A 209 -21.69 71.04 2.08
CA GLU A 209 -23.01 71.27 2.69
C GLU A 209 -23.02 72.53 3.57
N GLN A 210 -21.99 72.73 4.39
CA GLN A 210 -21.88 73.92 5.24
C GLN A 210 -21.84 75.21 4.41
N THR A 211 -21.01 75.26 3.36
CA THR A 211 -20.91 76.45 2.50
C THR A 211 -22.21 76.76 1.75
N LEU A 212 -22.97 75.75 1.31
CA LEU A 212 -24.32 75.95 0.77
C LEU A 212 -25.30 76.53 1.80
N ARG A 213 -25.29 76.02 3.04
CA ARG A 213 -26.14 76.55 4.12
C ARG A 213 -25.81 77.99 4.49
N GLU A 214 -24.55 78.42 4.35
CA GLU A 214 -24.15 79.81 4.55
C GLU A 214 -24.60 80.73 3.42
N LEU A 215 -24.50 80.28 2.17
CA LEU A 215 -25.01 81.03 1.00
C LEU A 215 -26.53 81.20 1.05
N GLN A 216 -27.26 80.20 1.54
CA GLN A 216 -28.73 80.25 1.71
C GLN A 216 -29.21 81.10 2.90
N ARG A 217 -28.30 81.62 3.74
CA ARG A 217 -28.63 82.56 4.85
C ARG A 217 -28.42 84.03 4.51
N LYS A 218 -27.93 84.35 3.30
CA LYS A 218 -27.72 85.71 2.79
C LYS A 218 -28.78 86.05 1.76
#